data_AF-A0A370HGA5-F1
#
_entry.id   AF-A0A370HGA5-F1
#
_cell.length_a   1.000
_cell.length_b   1.000
_cell.length_c   1.000
_cell.angle_alpha   90.00
_cell.angle_beta   90.00
_cell.angle_gamma   90.00
#
_symmetry.space_group_name_H-M   'P 1'
#
loop_
_entity.id
_entity.type
_entity.pdbx_description
1 polymer ?
#
loop_
_entity_poly.entity_id
_entity_poly.type
_entity_poly.pdbx_seq_one_letter_code
_entity_poly.pdbx_strand_id
1 'polypeptide(L)'
;MRIERSTRTACPRHPMVWYLSWYHLLMAWTMRLPDDEDAALDKQAKVEGRSKHEITRDALRLYLLRNRTWETPLFADDEGVDLGGPITKEDIRNIMHRSA
;
A
#
# COMPACT_ATOMS: atom_id res chain seq x y z
N MET A 1 53.65 -24.48 38.94
CA MET A 1 52.28 -24.77 39.43
C MET A 1 51.54 -23.43 39.45
N ARG A 2 50.70 -23.15 38.42
CA ARG A 2 49.22 -23.05 38.49
C ARG A 2 48.74 -21.77 39.22
N ILE A 3 47.90 -20.86 38.71
CA ILE A 3 47.10 -20.68 37.47
C ILE A 3 46.84 -19.16 37.37
N GLU A 4 47.14 -18.52 36.23
CA GLU A 4 46.61 -17.19 35.90
C GLU A 4 45.23 -17.35 35.26
N ARG A 5 44.21 -16.71 35.85
CA ARG A 5 42.85 -16.69 35.30
C ARG A 5 42.76 -15.61 34.22
N SER A 6 42.84 -16.07 32.98
CA SER A 6 42.41 -15.34 31.80
C SER A 6 40.90 -15.45 31.60
N THR A 7 40.36 -14.47 30.89
CA THR A 7 39.06 -14.42 30.19
C THR A 7 37.85 -13.83 30.95
N ARG A 8 37.44 -12.61 30.58
CA ARG A 8 36.33 -12.34 29.63
C ARG A 8 35.86 -10.88 29.77
N THR A 9 36.38 -10.04 28.90
CA THR A 9 35.83 -8.72 28.59
C THR A 9 34.46 -8.92 27.92
N ALA A 10 33.41 -8.35 28.50
CA ALA A 10 32.07 -8.38 27.94
C ALA A 10 32.03 -7.60 26.62
N CYS A 11 31.61 -8.26 25.54
CA CYS A 11 31.37 -7.65 24.24
C CYS A 11 29.92 -7.14 24.19
N PRO A 12 29.64 -5.83 23.99
CA PRO A 12 28.28 -5.37 23.84
C PRO A 12 27.80 -5.74 22.43
N ARG A 13 26.88 -6.71 22.34
CA ARG A 13 26.24 -7.05 21.07
C ARG A 13 25.13 -6.05 20.74
N HIS A 14 25.12 -5.64 19.47
CA HIS A 14 24.07 -4.97 18.70
C HIS A 14 23.98 -3.43 18.69
N PRO A 15 24.67 -2.80 17.71
CA PRO A 15 24.23 -1.55 17.08
C PRO A 15 23.68 -1.75 15.63
N MET A 16 23.55 -2.98 15.13
CA MET A 16 23.24 -3.26 13.71
C MET A 16 21.77 -3.67 13.44
N VAL A 17 20.79 -2.91 13.91
CA VAL A 17 19.36 -3.16 13.52
C VAL A 17 18.79 -1.99 12.70
N TRP A 18 19.29 -0.77 12.94
CA TRP A 18 18.81 0.42 12.23
C TRP A 18 19.24 0.49 10.76
N TYR A 19 20.39 -0.12 10.41
CA TYR A 19 20.93 -0.05 9.05
C TYR A 19 20.05 -0.82 8.05
N LEU A 20 19.66 -2.06 8.36
CA LEU A 20 18.88 -2.92 7.45
C LEU A 20 17.51 -2.33 7.07
N SER A 21 16.81 -1.69 8.01
CA SER A 21 15.52 -1.04 7.74
C SER A 21 15.64 0.10 6.69
N TRP A 22 16.77 0.81 6.69
CA TRP A 22 17.04 1.89 5.74
C TRP A 22 17.38 1.38 4.33
N TYR A 23 18.11 0.26 4.20
CA TYR A 23 18.42 -0.33 2.89
C TYR A 23 17.18 -0.86 2.17
N HIS A 24 16.18 -1.38 2.89
CA HIS A 24 14.93 -1.85 2.28
C HIS A 24 14.02 -0.70 1.78
N LEU A 25 14.11 0.50 2.38
CA LEU A 25 13.41 1.70 1.92
C LEU A 25 14.09 2.37 0.70
N LEU A 26 15.37 2.07 0.43
CA LEU A 26 16.19 2.76 -0.57
C LEU A 26 16.47 1.96 -1.84
N MET A 27 16.15 0.66 -1.89
CA MET A 27 16.24 -0.08 -3.15
C MET A 27 15.07 0.31 -4.05
N ALA A 28 15.34 1.24 -4.97
CA ALA A 28 14.40 1.59 -6.02
C ALA A 28 14.06 0.33 -6.83
N TRP A 29 12.85 -0.18 -6.63
CA TRP A 29 12.35 -1.33 -7.36
C TRP A 29 12.23 -0.96 -8.85
N THR A 30 12.91 -1.72 -9.71
CA THR A 30 12.81 -1.58 -11.16
C THR A 30 11.82 -2.60 -11.70
N MET A 31 10.70 -2.11 -12.24
CA MET A 31 9.67 -2.93 -12.88
C MET A 31 10.03 -3.12 -14.36
N ARG A 32 9.91 -4.36 -14.86
CA ARG A 32 10.04 -4.68 -16.29
C ARG A 32 8.64 -4.91 -16.85
N LEU A 33 8.28 -4.13 -17.86
CA LEU A 33 7.01 -4.24 -18.58
C LEU A 33 7.30 -4.71 -20.01
N PRO A 34 6.39 -5.48 -20.62
CA PRO A 34 6.34 -5.65 -22.07
C PRO A 34 6.33 -4.30 -22.81
N ASP A 35 6.86 -4.27 -24.04
CA ASP A 35 7.02 -3.03 -24.81
C ASP A 35 5.68 -2.33 -25.10
N ASP A 36 4.61 -3.10 -25.30
CA ASP A 36 3.25 -2.60 -25.53
C ASP A 36 2.67 -1.95 -24.27
N GLU A 37 2.88 -2.56 -23.10
CA GLU A 37 2.45 -2.01 -21.82
C GLU A 37 3.24 -0.74 -21.45
N ASP A 38 4.57 -0.72 -21.70
CA ASP A 38 5.38 0.49 -21.46
C ASP A 38 4.97 1.65 -22.39
N ALA A 39 4.65 1.36 -23.66
CA ALA A 39 4.17 2.35 -24.61
C ALA A 39 2.80 2.92 -24.20
N ALA A 40 1.89 2.07 -23.70
CA ALA A 40 0.61 2.50 -23.16
C ALA A 40 0.79 3.39 -21.93
N LEU A 41 1.70 3.03 -21.01
CA LEU A 41 2.03 3.81 -19.82
C LEU A 41 2.67 5.15 -20.18
N ASP A 42 3.53 5.20 -21.21
CA ASP A 42 4.12 6.43 -21.73
C ASP A 42 3.06 7.40 -22.29
N LYS A 43 2.12 6.85 -23.06
CA LYS A 43 0.98 7.62 -23.58
C LYS A 43 0.14 8.20 -22.45
N GLN A 44 -0.16 7.41 -21.43
CA GLN A 44 -0.93 7.87 -20.27
C GLN A 44 -0.19 8.95 -19.49
N ALA A 45 1.11 8.77 -19.24
CA ALA A 45 1.97 9.76 -18.59
C ALA A 45 1.95 11.11 -19.29
N LYS A 46 1.99 11.12 -20.63
CA LYS A 46 1.89 12.33 -21.44
C LYS A 46 0.53 13.00 -21.36
N VAL A 47 -0.56 12.23 -21.34
CA VAL A 47 -1.93 12.75 -21.24
C VAL A 47 -2.21 13.35 -19.86
N GLU A 48 -1.77 12.67 -18.80
CA GLU A 48 -1.97 13.12 -17.42
C GLU A 48 -0.95 14.17 -16.96
N GLY A 49 0.16 14.34 -17.67
CA GLY A 49 1.27 15.22 -17.27
C GLY A 49 1.99 14.75 -16.01
N ARG A 50 1.96 13.44 -15.73
CA ARG A 50 2.53 12.80 -14.53
C ARG A 50 3.65 11.83 -14.91
N SER A 51 4.52 11.50 -13.97
CA SER A 51 5.55 10.49 -14.24
C SER A 51 4.95 9.07 -14.32
N LYS A 52 5.56 8.20 -15.14
CA LYS A 52 5.20 6.78 -15.20
C LYS A 52 5.17 6.13 -13.81
N HIS A 53 6.14 6.47 -12.96
CA HIS A 53 6.27 5.93 -11.61
C HIS A 53 5.09 6.33 -10.71
N GLU A 54 4.62 7.57 -10.80
CA GLU A 54 3.44 8.01 -10.03
C GLU A 54 2.17 7.29 -10.47
N ILE A 55 1.98 7.10 -11.77
CA ILE A 55 0.85 6.36 -12.33
C ILE A 55 0.89 4.90 -11.86
N THR A 56 2.04 4.23 -11.98
CA THR A 56 2.20 2.84 -11.50
C THR A 56 1.96 2.72 -10.01
N ARG A 57 2.47 3.66 -9.20
CA ARG A 57 2.27 3.65 -7.74
C ARG A 57 0.80 3.83 -7.37
N ASP A 58 0.08 4.68 -8.09
CA ASP A 58 -1.34 4.91 -7.86
C ASP A 58 -2.18 3.70 -8.30
N ALA A 59 -1.89 3.13 -9.47
CA ALA A 59 -2.51 1.91 -9.94
C ALA A 59 -2.29 0.73 -8.97
N LEU A 60 -1.09 0.58 -8.44
CA LEU A 60 -0.78 -0.43 -7.42
C LEU A 60 -1.57 -0.20 -6.13
N ARG A 61 -1.66 1.06 -5.67
CA ARG A 61 -2.45 1.41 -4.49
C ARG A 61 -3.93 1.06 -4.70
N LEU A 62 -4.50 1.38 -5.85
CA LEU A 62 -5.88 1.03 -6.19
C LEU A 62 -6.08 -0.49 -6.24
N TYR A 63 -5.13 -1.22 -6.83
CA TYR A 63 -5.16 -2.68 -6.87
C TYR A 63 -5.15 -3.29 -5.45
N LEU A 64 -4.28 -2.81 -4.57
CA LEU A 64 -4.21 -3.29 -3.19
C LEU A 64 -5.49 -2.97 -2.40
N LEU A 65 -6.05 -1.77 -2.57
CA LEU A 65 -7.30 -1.39 -1.92
C LEU A 65 -8.48 -2.25 -2.40
N ARG A 66 -8.53 -2.53 -3.71
CA ARG A 66 -9.58 -3.36 -4.31
C ARG A 66 -9.50 -4.81 -3.87
N ASN A 67 -8.30 -5.37 -3.79
CA ASN A 67 -8.07 -6.77 -3.45
C ASN A 67 -7.72 -6.97 -1.98
N ARG A 68 -7.98 -5.97 -1.13
CA ARG A 68 -7.75 -6.12 0.31
C ARG A 68 -8.68 -7.21 0.82
N THR A 69 -8.09 -8.23 1.43
CA THR A 69 -8.81 -9.25 2.17
C THR A 69 -8.82 -8.86 3.64
N TRP A 70 -9.98 -8.98 4.29
CA TRP A 70 -10.06 -8.84 5.72
C TRP A 70 -9.94 -10.21 6.36
N GLU A 71 -8.95 -10.39 7.26
CA GLU A 71 -8.77 -11.63 8.02
C GLU A 71 -10.01 -11.96 8.86
N THR A 72 -10.64 -10.92 9.40
CA THR A 72 -11.94 -11.01 10.09
C THR A 72 -13.02 -10.40 9.18
N PRO A 73 -14.10 -11.12 8.87
CA PRO A 73 -15.25 -10.54 8.17
C PRO A 73 -15.75 -9.28 8.88
N LEU A 74 -16.13 -8.26 8.10
CA LEU A 74 -16.67 -7.01 8.66
C LEU A 74 -18.04 -7.21 9.33
N PHE A 75 -18.75 -8.26 8.92
CA PHE A 75 -20.06 -8.65 9.43
C PHE A 75 -20.09 -10.16 9.61
N ALA A 76 -20.80 -10.65 10.62
CA ALA A 76 -21.08 -12.07 10.75
C ALA A 76 -22.02 -12.52 9.61
N ASP A 77 -22.00 -13.80 9.25
CA ASP A 77 -22.79 -14.34 8.12
C ASP A 77 -24.32 -14.16 8.29
N ASP A 78 -24.77 -13.93 9.54
CA ASP A 78 -26.16 -13.67 9.93
C ASP A 78 -26.50 -12.18 10.09
N GLU A 79 -25.52 -11.29 10.03
CA GLU A 79 -25.69 -9.85 10.16
C GLU A 79 -25.76 -9.20 8.77
N GLY A 80 -26.98 -9.13 8.22
CA GLY A 80 -27.24 -8.40 6.98
C GLY A 80 -27.07 -6.89 7.19
N VAL A 81 -26.29 -6.23 6.33
CA VAL A 81 -26.15 -4.77 6.33
C VAL A 81 -27.39 -4.15 5.69
N ASP A 82 -28.23 -3.49 6.49
CA ASP A 82 -29.29 -2.64 5.97
C ASP A 82 -28.68 -1.39 5.34
N LEU A 83 -28.65 -1.34 4.00
CA LEU A 83 -28.19 -0.19 3.23
C LEU A 83 -29.27 0.91 3.10
N GLY A 84 -30.37 0.75 3.83
CA GLY A 84 -31.59 1.50 3.60
C GLY A 84 -32.34 0.98 2.37
N GLY A 85 -33.64 1.30 2.29
CA GLY A 85 -34.45 0.95 1.13
C GLY A 85 -33.91 1.54 -0.19
N PRO A 86 -34.48 1.13 -1.33
CA PRO A 86 -34.03 1.62 -2.64
C PRO A 86 -34.01 3.15 -2.70
N ILE A 87 -32.89 3.72 -3.14
CA ILE A 87 -32.78 5.16 -3.36
C ILE A 87 -33.66 5.55 -4.56
N THR A 88 -34.63 6.44 -4.34
CA THR A 88 -35.53 6.91 -5.42
C THR A 88 -34.93 8.09 -6.18
N LYS A 89 -35.48 8.38 -7.37
CA LYS A 89 -35.07 9.57 -8.17
C LYS A 89 -35.37 10.87 -7.42
N GLU A 90 -36.43 10.88 -6.64
CA GLU A 90 -36.86 12.00 -5.81
C GLU A 90 -35.86 12.28 -4.69
N ASP A 91 -35.29 11.24 -4.06
CA ASP A 91 -34.24 11.38 -3.04
C ASP A 91 -32.98 12.04 -3.61
N ILE A 92 -32.53 11.57 -4.78
CA ILE A 92 -31.37 12.14 -5.49
C ILE A 92 -31.62 13.60 -5.85
N ARG A 93 -32.81 13.91 -6.40
CA ARG A 93 -33.20 15.27 -6.76
C ARG A 93 -33.20 16.19 -5.55
N ASN A 94 -33.81 15.77 -4.44
CA ASN A 94 -33.87 16.57 -3.21
C ASN A 94 -32.49 16.84 -2.62
N ILE A 95 -31.59 15.86 -2.62
CA ILE A 95 -30.21 16.05 -2.12
C ILE A 95 -29.47 17.10 -2.94
N MET A 96 -29.52 17.01 -4.27
CA MET A 96 -28.81 17.94 -5.16
C MET A 96 -29.32 19.38 -5.07
N HIS A 97 -30.61 19.59 -4.78
CA HIS A 97 -31.21 20.92 -4.65
C HIS A 97 -31.10 21.51 -3.24
N ARG A 98 -30.83 20.70 -2.21
CA ARG A 98 -30.66 21.16 -0.82
C ARG A 98 -29.32 21.86 -0.57
N SER A 99 -28.36 21.73 -1.48
CA SER A 99 -27.03 22.33 -1.39
C SER A 99 -26.88 23.65 -2.16
N ALA A 100 -27.98 24.27 -2.60
CA ALA A 100 -28.03 25.59 -3.22
C ALA A 100 -28.78 26.57 -2.30
#